data_AF-A0A925LX11-F1
#
_entry.id   AF-A0A925LX11-F1
#
_cell.length_a   1.000
_cell.length_b   1.000
_cell.length_c   1.000
_cell.angle_alpha   90.00
_cell.angle_beta   90.00
_cell.angle_gamma   90.00
#
_symmetry.space_group_name_H-M   'P 1'
#
loop_
_entity.id
_entity.type
_entity.pdbx_description
1 polymer ?
#
loop_
_entity_poly.entity_id
_entity_poly.type
_entity_poly.pdbx_seq_one_letter_code
_entity_poly.pdbx_strand_id
1 'polypeptide(L)'
;MLDSLVNSLALTFVLIAITLMFHMKSIRAGLLGGILLVLPVAVVFGLMSWTGQVLDIGTMLTGSIAIGIAVDDTLHLITWFRLALRQGETREESVVQAL
;
A
#
# COMPACT_ATOMS: atom_id res chain seq x y z
N MET A 1 14.96 22.95 -14.26
CA MET A 1 14.92 21.49 -14.46
C MET A 1 14.41 20.75 -13.22
N LEU A 2 14.84 21.14 -12.01
CA LEU A 2 14.28 20.62 -10.76
C LEU A 2 12.83 21.08 -10.54
N ASP A 3 12.49 22.34 -10.85
CA ASP A 3 11.13 22.87 -10.67
C ASP A 3 10.09 22.16 -11.55
N SER A 4 10.48 21.85 -12.80
CA SER A 4 9.66 21.08 -13.72
C SER A 4 9.46 19.63 -13.25
N LEU A 5 10.49 19.01 -12.64
CA LEU A 5 10.37 17.67 -12.09
C LEU A 5 9.45 17.65 -10.87
N VAL A 6 9.62 18.61 -9.95
CA VAL A 6 8.80 18.75 -8.75
C VAL A 6 7.33 19.02 -9.12
N ASN A 7 7.06 19.90 -10.08
CA ASN A 7 5.70 20.14 -10.56
C ASN A 7 5.07 18.91 -11.23
N SER A 8 5.84 18.19 -12.03
CA SER A 8 5.36 16.96 -12.67
C SER A 8 5.01 15.90 -11.64
N LEU A 9 5.90 15.69 -10.66
CA LEU A 9 5.69 14.74 -9.58
C LEU A 9 4.48 15.10 -8.73
N ALA A 10 4.35 16.39 -8.36
CA ALA A 10 3.22 16.91 -7.60
C ALA A 10 1.89 16.71 -8.35
N LEU A 11 1.86 16.99 -9.65
CA LEU A 11 0.69 16.77 -10.49
C LEU A 11 0.32 15.28 -10.58
N THR A 12 1.30 14.41 -10.75
CA THR A 12 1.10 12.96 -10.75
C THR A 12 0.52 12.46 -9.42
N PHE A 13 1.05 12.94 -8.29
CA PHE A 13 0.51 12.59 -6.97
C PHE A 13 -0.94 13.04 -6.80
N VAL A 14 -1.30 14.25 -7.24
CA VAL A 14 -2.67 14.77 -7.20
C VAL A 14 -3.61 13.91 -8.05
N LEU A 15 -3.20 13.55 -9.26
CA LEU A 15 -4.01 12.72 -10.16
C LEU A 15 -4.23 11.31 -9.63
N ILE A 16 -3.18 10.68 -9.06
CA ILE A 16 -3.30 9.36 -8.41
C ILE A 16 -4.27 9.44 -7.22
N ALA A 17 -4.15 10.47 -6.38
CA ALA A 17 -5.03 10.66 -5.24
C ALA A 17 -6.50 10.82 -5.65
N ILE A 18 -6.79 11.63 -6.68
CA ILE A 18 -8.15 11.81 -7.21
C ILE A 18 -8.69 10.49 -7.77
N THR A 19 -7.88 9.78 -8.54
CA THR A 19 -8.28 8.49 -9.15
C THR A 19 -8.63 7.46 -8.08
N LEU A 20 -7.80 7.32 -7.04
CA LEU A 20 -8.07 6.42 -5.92
C LEU A 20 -9.31 6.84 -5.11
N MET A 21 -9.52 8.14 -4.92
CA MET A 21 -10.70 8.68 -4.23
C MET A 21 -12.00 8.35 -4.98
N PHE A 22 -11.97 8.42 -6.31
CA PHE A 22 -13.08 8.01 -7.18
C PHE A 22 -13.28 6.48 -7.19
N HIS A 23 -12.19 5.71 -7.26
CA HIS A 23 -12.25 4.26 -7.39
C HIS A 23 -12.76 3.57 -6.11
N MET A 24 -12.37 4.07 -4.94
CA MET A 24 -12.70 3.40 -3.66
C MET A 24 -14.05 3.82 -3.06
N LYS A 25 -14.75 4.84 -3.61
CA LYS A 25 -16.04 5.36 -3.10
C LYS A 25 -16.06 5.65 -1.57
N SER A 26 -14.89 5.75 -0.93
CA SER A 26 -14.73 5.90 0.51
C SER A 26 -13.34 6.43 0.85
N ILE A 27 -13.31 7.65 1.41
CA ILE A 27 -12.07 8.33 1.84
C ILE A 27 -11.30 7.50 2.87
N ARG A 28 -11.99 6.78 3.77
CA ARG A 28 -11.35 5.93 4.79
C ARG A 28 -10.63 4.75 4.18
N ALA A 29 -11.22 4.13 3.15
CA ALA A 29 -10.61 3.00 2.46
C ALA A 29 -9.39 3.47 1.63
N GLY A 30 -9.50 4.64 0.98
CA GLY A 30 -8.39 5.28 0.27
C GLY A 30 -7.20 5.65 1.17
N LEU A 31 -7.47 6.22 2.34
CA LEU A 31 -6.43 6.52 3.34
C LEU A 31 -5.76 5.26 3.88
N LEU A 32 -6.54 4.22 4.19
CA LEU A 32 -5.98 2.93 4.60
C LEU A 32 -5.10 2.32 3.50
N GLY A 33 -5.56 2.32 2.24
CA GLY A 33 -4.77 1.84 1.10
C GLY A 33 -3.47 2.65 0.91
N GLY A 34 -3.53 3.98 1.05
CA GLY A 34 -2.34 4.83 0.98
C GLY A 34 -1.33 4.54 2.09
N ILE A 35 -1.81 4.31 3.33
CA ILE A 35 -0.94 3.92 4.45
C ILE A 35 -0.30 2.55 4.18
N LEU A 36 -1.09 1.56 3.74
CA LEU A 36 -0.57 0.23 3.41
C LEU A 36 0.49 0.27 2.29
N LEU A 37 0.41 1.23 1.37
CA LEU A 37 1.40 1.41 0.32
C LEU A 37 2.70 2.04 0.83
N VAL A 38 2.61 3.12 1.61
CA VAL A 38 3.77 3.92 2.03
C VAL A 38 4.54 3.26 3.17
N LEU A 39 3.84 2.60 4.09
CA LEU A 39 4.44 2.06 5.31
C LEU A 39 5.54 1.00 5.06
N PRO A 40 5.31 -0.10 4.32
CA PRO A 40 6.36 -1.10 4.09
C PRO A 40 7.55 -0.55 3.29
N VAL A 41 7.30 0.36 2.35
CA VAL A 41 8.36 1.08 1.62
C VAL A 41 9.21 1.89 2.60
N ALA A 42 8.58 2.72 3.44
CA ALA A 42 9.29 3.53 4.43
C ALA A 42 10.11 2.67 5.41
N VAL A 43 9.57 1.53 5.84
CA VAL A 43 10.28 0.59 6.73
C VAL A 43 11.49 -0.02 6.03
N VAL A 44 11.34 -0.56 4.81
CA VAL A 44 12.45 -1.22 4.09
C VAL A 44 13.57 -0.23 3.77
N PHE A 45 13.24 0.90 3.15
CA PHE A 45 14.24 1.92 2.82
C PHE A 45 14.83 2.59 4.06
N GLY A 46 14.03 2.80 5.11
CA GLY A 46 14.51 3.30 6.40
C GLY A 46 15.49 2.36 7.08
N LEU A 47 15.21 1.06 7.06
CA LEU A 47 16.11 0.04 7.60
C LEU A 47 17.41 -0.02 6.79
N MET A 48 17.33 -0.03 5.46
CA MET A 48 18.51 -0.05 4.59
C MET A 48 19.38 1.20 4.75
N SER A 49 18.76 2.38 4.91
CA SER A 49 19.47 3.61 5.21
C SER A 49 20.16 3.55 6.57
N TRP A 50 19.56 2.89 7.56
CA TRP A 50 20.14 2.76 8.90
C TRP A 50 21.28 1.75 8.94
N THR A 51 21.17 0.63 8.22
CA THR A 51 22.22 -0.40 8.13
C THR A 51 23.36 -0.04 7.18
N GLY A 52 23.23 1.06 6.41
CA GLY A 52 24.24 1.50 5.45
C GLY A 52 24.37 0.58 4.23
N GLN A 53 23.33 -0.22 3.93
CA GLN A 53 23.36 -1.15 2.81
C GLN A 53 23.24 -0.40 1.48
N VAL A 54 24.17 -0.69 0.58
CA VAL A 54 24.16 -0.11 -0.77
C VAL A 54 23.02 -0.75 -1.56
N LEU A 55 22.17 0.09 -2.14
CA LEU A 55 21.11 -0.37 -3.02
C LEU A 55 21.72 -0.87 -4.34
N ASP A 56 21.58 -2.16 -4.58
CA ASP A 56 21.83 -2.80 -5.86
C ASP A 56 20.50 -3.13 -6.58
N ILE A 57 20.54 -3.28 -7.90
CA ILE A 57 19.39 -3.61 -8.74
C ILE A 57 18.70 -4.90 -8.28
N GLY A 58 19.45 -5.95 -7.93
CA GLY A 58 18.92 -7.20 -7.40
C GLY A 58 18.12 -6.99 -6.11
N THR A 59 18.70 -6.26 -5.16
CA THR A 59 18.03 -5.94 -3.90
C THR A 59 16.77 -5.08 -4.09
N MET A 60 16.80 -4.13 -5.03
CA MET A 60 15.61 -3.34 -5.41
C MET A 60 14.49 -4.22 -5.97
N LEU A 61 14.81 -5.14 -6.88
CA LEU A 61 13.84 -6.03 -7.53
C LEU A 61 13.21 -6.99 -6.51
N THR A 62 14.04 -7.67 -5.71
CA THR A 62 13.55 -8.58 -4.67
C THR A 62 12.73 -7.83 -3.62
N GLY A 63 13.20 -6.65 -3.17
CA GLY A 63 12.46 -5.81 -2.23
C GLY A 63 11.11 -5.35 -2.79
N SER A 64 11.06 -4.93 -4.05
CA SER A 64 9.81 -4.52 -4.71
C SER A 64 8.79 -5.66 -4.80
N ILE A 65 9.23 -6.87 -5.15
CA ILE A 65 8.34 -8.04 -5.23
C ILE A 65 7.85 -8.42 -3.84
N ALA A 66 8.74 -8.48 -2.85
CA ALA A 66 8.39 -8.81 -1.47
C ALA A 66 7.39 -7.82 -0.87
N ILE A 67 7.61 -6.51 -1.08
CA ILE A 67 6.66 -5.47 -0.66
C ILE A 67 5.31 -5.66 -1.37
N GLY A 68 5.32 -5.94 -2.67
CA GLY A 68 4.10 -6.17 -3.45
C GLY A 68 3.24 -7.30 -2.88
N ILE A 69 3.86 -8.47 -2.61
CA ILE A 69 3.17 -9.62 -2.02
C ILE A 69 2.62 -9.29 -0.62
N ALA A 70 3.45 -8.69 0.24
CA ALA A 70 3.04 -8.35 1.60
C ALA A 70 1.87 -7.35 1.64
N VAL A 71 1.86 -6.37 0.73
CA VAL A 71 0.77 -5.39 0.60
C VAL A 71 -0.49 -6.07 0.07
N ASP A 72 -0.37 -6.94 -0.94
CA ASP A 72 -1.50 -7.66 -1.53
C ASP A 72 -2.19 -8.56 -0.49
N ASP A 73 -1.42 -9.36 0.25
CA ASP A 73 -1.93 -10.24 1.32
C ASP A 73 -2.69 -9.45 2.39
N THR A 74 -2.13 -8.31 2.81
CA THR A 74 -2.75 -7.45 3.83
C THR A 74 -4.05 -6.83 3.29
N LEU A 75 -4.05 -6.37 2.04
CA LEU A 75 -5.20 -5.73 1.43
C LEU A 75 -6.32 -6.74 1.15
N HIS A 76 -5.97 -7.95 0.73
CA HIS A 76 -6.85 -9.10 0.60
C HIS A 76 -7.56 -9.39 1.92
N LEU A 77 -6.80 -9.67 2.99
CA LEU A 77 -7.33 -10.01 4.31
C LEU A 77 -8.28 -8.91 4.81
N ILE A 78 -7.84 -7.66 4.75
CA ILE A 78 -8.62 -6.51 5.23
C ILE A 78 -9.91 -6.33 4.42
N THR A 79 -9.87 -6.58 3.11
CA THR A 79 -11.02 -6.38 2.22
C THR A 79 -12.07 -7.46 2.45
N TRP A 80 -11.67 -8.73 2.44
CA TRP A 80 -12.57 -9.86 2.66
C TRP A 80 -13.11 -9.91 4.08
N PHE A 81 -12.27 -9.65 5.09
CA PHE A 81 -12.72 -9.57 6.47
C PHE A 81 -13.79 -8.49 6.67
N ARG A 82 -13.61 -7.30 6.08
CA ARG A 82 -14.62 -6.23 6.16
C ARG A 82 -15.88 -6.56 5.38
N LEU A 83 -15.76 -7.30 4.27
CA LEU A 83 -16.90 -7.72 3.49
C LEU A 83 -17.74 -8.74 4.27
N ALA A 84 -17.11 -9.75 4.88
CA ALA A 84 -17.74 -10.76 5.72
C ALA A 84 -18.49 -10.13 6.91
N LEU A 85 -17.85 -9.20 7.62
CA LEU A 85 -18.49 -8.47 8.72
C LEU A 85 -19.72 -7.65 8.28
N ARG A 86 -19.70 -7.12 7.04
CA ARG A 86 -20.84 -6.40 6.47
C ARG A 86 -21.99 -7.33 6.07
N GLN A 87 -21.69 -8.60 5.80
CA GLN A 87 -22.69 -9.62 5.50
C GLN A 87 -23.33 -10.21 6.78
N GLY A 88 -22.84 -9.80 7.95
CA GLY A 88 -23.36 -10.23 9.25
C GLY A 88 -22.73 -11.51 9.80
N GLU A 89 -21.63 -11.97 9.19
CA GLU A 89 -20.87 -13.11 9.68
C GLU A 89 -20.24 -12.80 11.05
N THR A 90 -20.08 -13.83 11.88
CA THR A 90 -19.38 -13.68 13.16
C THR A 90 -17.89 -13.40 12.92
N ARG A 91 -17.21 -12.82 13.91
CA ARG A 91 -15.78 -12.47 13.77
C ARG A 91 -14.91 -13.69 13.48
N GLU A 92 -15.25 -14.86 14.01
CA GLU A 92 -14.52 -16.10 13.76
C GLU A 92 -14.72 -16.56 12.30
N GLU A 93 -15.95 -16.60 11.81
CA GLU A 93 -16.27 -16.95 10.42
C GLU A 93 -15.60 -15.99 9.43
N SER A 94 -15.62 -14.68 9.74
CA SER A 94 -14.99 -13.65 8.92
C SER A 94 -13.47 -13.80 8.80
N VAL A 95 -12.79 -14.28 9.85
CA VAL A 95 -11.34 -14.56 9.79
C VAL A 95 -11.07 -15.79 8.95
N VAL A 96 -11.88 -16.85 9.10
CA VAL A 96 -11.72 -18.09 8.33
C VAL A 96 -11.97 -17.88 6.84
N GLN A 97 -12.91 -17.02 6.47
CA GLN A 97 -13.21 -16.71 5.05
C GLN A 97 -12.15 -15.81 4.39
N ALA A 98 -11.46 -14.99 5.17
CA ALA A 98 -10.47 -14.03 4.66
C ALA A 98 -9.04 -14.58 4.56
N LEU A 99 -8.80 -15.76 5.15
CA LEU A 99 -7.58 -16.56 5.07
C LEU A 99 -7.56 -17.42 3.81
#